data_AF-X1DSE3-F1
#
_entry.id   AF-X1DSE3-F1
#
_cell.length_a   1.000
_cell.length_b   1.000
_cell.length_c   1.000
_cell.angle_alpha   90.00
_cell.angle_beta   90.00
_cell.angle_gamma   90.00
#
_symmetry.space_group_name_H-M   'P 1'
#
loop_
_entity.id
_entity.type
_entity.pdbx_description
1 polymer ?
#
loop_
_entity_poly.entity_id
_entity_poly.type
_entity_poly.pdbx_seq_one_letter_code
_entity_poly.pdbx_strand_id
1 'polypeptide(L)'
;ITSGLFSTSEIAIVQARKEIHTFGLRLEKMFSFIQILIDEPKSKKYHKLLAKIEKHEQITDNLEMEIATYLTRVSEGEISHKSSKKIRAMLKMIDDMESIGDAIYQLSKIIDSSKQNKSQFLHEQMVSLSEMFEIINEAFLEMNHNLETGFRDVTFTKAFEIEERINKKR
;
A
#
# COMPACT_ATOMS: atom_id res chain seq x y z
N ILE A 1 35.83 2.82 22.02
CA ILE A 1 34.81 1.96 21.40
C ILE A 1 33.46 2.38 21.99
N THR A 2 32.76 3.32 21.35
CA THR A 2 31.43 3.77 21.76
C THR A 2 30.41 2.94 20.97
N SER A 3 30.03 1.79 21.52
CA SER A 3 28.85 1.07 21.02
C SER A 3 27.65 1.96 21.25
N GLY A 4 27.20 2.65 20.20
CA GLY A 4 26.11 3.62 20.27
C GLY A 4 24.83 2.94 20.75
N LEU A 5 24.44 3.20 22.00
CA LEU A 5 23.08 2.94 22.42
C LEU A 5 22.15 3.74 21.51
N PHE A 6 21.23 3.06 20.82
CA PHE A 6 20.15 3.75 20.13
C PHE A 6 19.32 4.52 21.17
N SER A 7 18.99 5.77 20.88
CA SER A 7 18.01 6.49 21.68
C SER A 7 16.66 5.76 21.59
N THR A 8 15.83 5.87 22.62
CA THR A 8 14.47 5.31 22.64
C THR A 8 13.67 5.72 21.39
N SER A 9 13.89 6.94 20.88
CA SER A 9 13.30 7.46 19.64
C SER A 9 13.81 6.78 18.36
N GLU A 10 15.09 6.42 18.26
CA GLU A 10 15.61 5.70 17.08
C GLU A 10 15.13 4.24 17.05
N ILE A 11 14.99 3.58 18.23
CA ILE A 11 14.38 2.24 18.33
C ILE A 11 12.93 2.29 17.86
N ALA A 12 12.17 3.29 18.33
CA ALA A 12 10.78 3.44 17.96
C ALA A 12 10.58 3.67 16.45
N ILE A 13 11.41 4.50 15.82
CA ILE A 13 11.38 4.72 14.37
C ILE A 13 11.64 3.41 13.60
N VAL A 14 12.58 2.57 14.06
CA VAL A 14 12.84 1.27 13.43
C VAL A 14 11.63 0.34 13.55
N GLN A 15 10.95 0.33 14.70
CA GLN A 15 9.74 -0.46 14.90
C GLN A 15 8.61 0.01 13.97
N ALA A 16 8.30 1.31 13.97
CA ALA A 16 7.27 1.86 13.10
C ALA A 16 7.56 1.60 11.61
N ARG A 17 8.82 1.59 11.18
CA ARG A 17 9.16 1.23 9.79
C ARG A 17 8.78 -0.21 9.44
N LYS A 18 8.94 -1.16 10.37
CA LYS A 18 8.51 -2.55 10.14
C LYS A 18 7.01 -2.67 10.00
N GLU A 19 6.26 -1.90 10.78
CA GLU A 19 4.79 -1.84 10.67
C GLU A 19 4.36 -1.22 9.34
N ILE A 20 5.02 -0.14 8.88
CA ILE A 20 4.76 0.45 7.55
C ILE A 20 5.05 -0.55 6.43
N HIS A 21 6.16 -1.29 6.50
CA HIS A 21 6.42 -2.35 5.51
C HIS A 21 5.31 -3.42 5.53
N THR A 22 4.87 -3.83 6.73
CA THR A 22 3.76 -4.78 6.88
C THR A 22 2.47 -4.23 6.27
N PHE A 23 2.18 -2.94 6.44
CA PHE A 23 1.05 -2.26 5.79
C PHE A 23 1.19 -2.35 4.26
N GLY A 24 2.36 -2.09 3.69
CA GLY A 24 2.59 -2.21 2.24
C GLY A 24 2.31 -3.62 1.68
N LEU A 25 2.73 -4.66 2.40
CA LEU A 25 2.42 -6.05 2.05
C LEU A 25 0.92 -6.37 2.13
N ARG A 26 0.18 -5.72 3.05
CA ARG A 26 -1.28 -5.87 3.14
C ARG A 26 -2.00 -5.23 1.96
N LEU A 27 -1.54 -4.07 1.50
CA LEU A 27 -2.08 -3.39 0.31
C LEU A 27 -1.84 -4.20 -0.95
N GLU A 28 -0.62 -4.69 -1.16
CA GLU A 28 -0.29 -5.59 -2.28
C GLU A 28 -1.22 -6.81 -2.26
N LYS A 29 -1.43 -7.42 -1.08
CA LYS A 29 -2.31 -8.56 -0.96
C LYS A 29 -3.77 -8.22 -1.28
N MET A 30 -4.24 -7.06 -0.82
CA MET A 30 -5.59 -6.56 -1.09
C MET A 30 -5.80 -6.33 -2.59
N PHE A 31 -4.81 -5.74 -3.27
CA PHE A 31 -4.83 -5.53 -4.72
C PHE A 31 -4.88 -6.85 -5.51
N SER A 32 -4.17 -7.90 -5.04
CA SER A 32 -4.26 -9.24 -5.65
C SER A 32 -5.69 -9.80 -5.70
N PHE A 33 -6.56 -9.38 -4.78
CA PHE A 33 -7.96 -9.81 -4.79
C PHE A 33 -8.76 -9.12 -5.89
N ILE A 34 -8.42 -7.90 -6.29
CA ILE A 34 -9.05 -7.20 -7.42
C ILE A 34 -8.80 -7.96 -8.72
N GLN A 35 -7.57 -8.42 -8.93
CA GLN A 35 -7.20 -9.23 -10.09
C GLN A 35 -8.01 -10.52 -10.19
N ILE A 36 -8.33 -11.15 -9.05
CA ILE A 36 -9.18 -12.34 -9.03
C ILE A 36 -10.66 -11.96 -9.21
N LEU A 37 -11.09 -10.85 -8.61
CA LEU A 37 -12.49 -10.41 -8.59
C LEU A 37 -13.03 -10.09 -9.99
N ILE A 38 -12.19 -9.53 -10.87
CA ILE A 38 -12.61 -9.10 -12.20
C ILE A 38 -13.10 -10.31 -13.05
N ASP A 39 -12.41 -11.45 -12.95
CA ASP A 39 -12.72 -12.66 -13.72
C ASP A 39 -13.69 -13.60 -12.99
N GLU A 40 -13.85 -13.46 -11.67
CA GLU A 40 -14.70 -14.35 -10.89
C GLU A 40 -16.19 -14.16 -11.25
N PRO A 41 -16.92 -15.23 -11.65
CA PRO A 41 -18.36 -15.15 -11.89
C PRO A 41 -19.11 -14.87 -10.59
N LYS A 42 -20.35 -14.35 -10.66
CA LYS A 42 -21.18 -14.10 -9.47
C LYS A 42 -21.51 -15.40 -8.73
N SER A 43 -20.62 -15.77 -7.82
CA SER A 43 -20.59 -17.02 -7.09
C SER A 43 -20.45 -16.76 -5.59
N LYS A 44 -20.56 -17.80 -4.78
CA LYS A 44 -20.20 -17.69 -3.35
C LYS A 44 -18.76 -17.23 -3.14
N LYS A 45 -17.84 -17.57 -4.06
CA LYS A 45 -16.43 -17.13 -4.01
C LYS A 45 -16.31 -15.64 -4.31
N TYR A 46 -17.08 -15.12 -5.27
CA TYR A 46 -17.17 -13.69 -5.58
C TYR A 46 -17.53 -12.84 -4.35
N HIS A 47 -18.64 -13.17 -3.68
CA HIS A 47 -19.07 -12.42 -2.49
C HIS A 47 -18.07 -12.53 -1.33
N LYS A 48 -17.38 -13.67 -1.20
CA LYS A 48 -16.29 -13.83 -0.24
C LYS A 48 -15.08 -12.95 -0.57
N LEU A 49 -14.78 -12.71 -1.85
CA LEU A 49 -13.69 -11.81 -2.26
C LEU A 49 -14.03 -10.36 -1.92
N LEU A 50 -15.26 -9.90 -2.20
CA LEU A 50 -15.71 -8.56 -1.81
C LEU A 50 -15.59 -8.34 -0.30
N ALA A 51 -16.11 -9.26 0.51
CA ALA A 51 -16.01 -9.18 1.97
C ALA A 51 -14.55 -9.23 2.47
N LYS A 52 -13.66 -9.93 1.76
CA LYS A 52 -12.22 -9.92 2.08
C LYS A 52 -11.57 -8.58 1.79
N ILE A 53 -11.91 -7.94 0.67
CA ILE A 53 -11.36 -6.63 0.30
C ILE A 53 -11.82 -5.59 1.33
N GLU A 54 -13.11 -5.56 1.65
CA GLU A 54 -13.66 -4.69 2.71
C GLU A 54 -12.98 -4.91 4.06
N LYS A 55 -12.79 -6.18 4.47
CA LYS A 55 -12.06 -6.47 5.70
C LYS A 55 -10.60 -6.00 5.66
N HIS A 56 -9.95 -6.07 4.50
CA HIS A 56 -8.57 -5.62 4.36
C HIS A 56 -8.45 -4.10 4.44
N GLU A 57 -9.39 -3.35 3.88
CA GLU A 57 -9.48 -1.90 4.02
C GLU A 57 -9.59 -1.50 5.50
N GLN A 58 -10.53 -2.10 6.24
CA GLN A 58 -10.65 -1.87 7.69
C GLN A 58 -9.36 -2.20 8.46
N ILE A 59 -8.61 -3.21 8.02
CA ILE A 59 -7.32 -3.54 8.64
C ILE A 59 -6.29 -2.47 8.33
N THR A 60 -6.24 -1.96 7.10
CA THR A 60 -5.30 -0.92 6.70
C THR A 60 -5.56 0.41 7.38
N ASP A 61 -6.83 0.80 7.58
CA ASP A 61 -7.21 2.01 8.32
C ASP A 61 -6.77 1.93 9.79
N ASN A 62 -6.98 0.76 10.40
CA ASN A 62 -6.52 0.54 11.77
C ASN A 62 -4.99 0.61 11.88
N LEU A 63 -4.26 0.03 10.92
CA LEU A 63 -2.80 0.11 10.88
C LEU A 63 -2.32 1.55 10.73
N GLU A 64 -2.94 2.34 9.86
CA GLU A 64 -2.63 3.76 9.69
C GLU A 64 -2.80 4.51 11.02
N MET A 65 -3.95 4.37 11.68
CA MET A 65 -4.23 4.99 12.97
C MET A 65 -3.25 4.57 14.07
N GLU A 66 -2.94 3.27 14.16
CA GLU A 66 -2.00 2.73 15.15
C GLU A 66 -0.58 3.28 14.94
N ILE A 67 -0.09 3.31 13.69
CA ILE A 67 1.23 3.83 13.35
C ILE A 67 1.28 5.34 13.59
N ALA A 68 0.26 6.08 13.18
CA ALA A 68 0.17 7.53 13.39
C ALA A 68 0.19 7.88 14.88
N THR A 69 -0.60 7.17 15.69
CA THR A 69 -0.66 7.35 17.14
C THR A 69 0.70 7.06 17.79
N TYR A 70 1.34 5.97 17.38
CA TYR A 70 2.66 5.59 17.88
C TYR A 70 3.72 6.65 17.55
N LEU A 71 3.79 7.09 16.29
CA LEU A 71 4.74 8.11 15.84
C LEU A 71 4.51 9.47 16.53
N THR A 72 3.26 9.83 16.77
CA THR A 72 2.89 11.06 17.48
C THR A 72 3.41 11.03 18.91
N ARG A 73 3.15 9.96 19.66
CA ARG A 73 3.67 9.79 21.04
C ARG A 73 5.20 9.82 21.09
N VAL A 74 5.86 9.21 20.12
CA VAL A 74 7.34 9.26 20.03
C VAL A 74 7.83 10.68 19.79
N SER A 75 7.07 11.51 19.06
CA SER A 75 7.43 12.88 18.76
C SER A 75 7.25 13.88 19.90
N GLU A 76 6.49 13.52 20.93
CA GLU A 76 6.27 14.35 22.14
C GLU A 76 7.50 14.37 23.07
N GLY A 77 8.40 13.40 22.96
CA GLY A 77 9.65 13.35 23.71
C GLY A 77 10.80 14.15 23.08
N GLU A 78 11.97 14.11 23.71
CA GLU A 78 13.18 14.69 23.12
C GLU A 78 13.61 13.91 21.86
N ILE A 79 13.45 14.54 20.71
CA ILE A 79 13.85 13.99 19.41
C ILE A 79 14.87 14.87 18.71
N SER A 80 15.82 14.23 18.02
CA SER A 80 16.74 14.95 17.15
C SER A 80 16.03 15.51 15.93
N HIS A 81 16.57 16.57 15.32
CA HIS A 81 16.03 17.11 14.06
C HIS A 81 15.94 16.05 12.96
N LYS A 82 16.92 15.13 12.90
CA LYS A 82 16.94 14.01 11.96
C LYS A 82 15.79 13.03 12.20
N SER A 83 15.54 12.66 13.45
CA SER A 83 14.45 11.77 13.86
C SER A 83 13.08 12.41 13.57
N SER A 84 12.94 13.70 13.86
CA SER A 84 11.74 14.49 13.53
C SER A 84 11.42 14.48 12.03
N LYS A 85 12.44 14.61 11.16
CA LYS A 85 12.26 14.52 9.70
C LYS A 85 11.79 13.13 9.26
N LYS A 86 12.33 12.05 9.85
CA LYS A 86 11.89 10.67 9.55
C LYS A 86 10.44 10.45 9.96
N ILE A 87 10.05 10.89 11.16
CA ILE A 87 8.67 10.76 11.66
C ILE A 87 7.68 11.43 10.71
N ARG A 88 7.96 12.67 10.27
CA ARG A 88 7.09 13.36 9.29
C ARG A 88 6.98 12.62 7.96
N ALA A 89 8.09 12.07 7.46
CA ALA A 89 8.06 11.28 6.22
C ALA A 89 7.20 10.02 6.39
N MET A 90 7.35 9.32 7.52
CA MET A 90 6.57 8.11 7.82
C MET A 90 5.07 8.39 7.97
N LEU A 91 4.70 9.52 8.60
CA LEU A 91 3.30 9.96 8.67
C LEU A 91 2.73 10.24 7.27
N LYS A 92 3.51 10.86 6.37
CA LYS A 92 3.03 11.07 4.99
C LYS A 92 2.92 9.75 4.22
N MET A 93 3.83 8.81 4.44
CA MET A 93 3.78 7.50 3.79
C MET A 93 2.52 6.71 4.16
N ILE A 94 2.14 6.67 5.44
CA ILE A 94 0.94 5.94 5.87
C ILE A 94 -0.36 6.59 5.34
N ASP A 95 -0.40 7.92 5.26
CA ASP A 95 -1.51 8.70 4.66
C ASP A 95 -1.65 8.37 3.15
N ASP A 96 -0.55 8.38 2.40
CA ASP A 96 -0.56 7.97 0.99
C ASP A 96 -0.97 6.49 0.81
N MET A 97 -0.59 5.62 1.75
CA MET A 97 -0.91 4.19 1.74
C MET A 97 -2.37 3.90 2.08
N GLU A 98 -2.97 4.66 3.00
CA GLU A 98 -4.41 4.61 3.26
C GLU A 98 -5.20 4.96 1.99
N SER A 99 -4.79 6.01 1.29
CA SER A 99 -5.44 6.42 0.05
C SER A 99 -5.33 5.35 -1.06
N ILE A 100 -4.27 4.54 -1.06
CA ILE A 100 -4.15 3.36 -1.93
C ILE A 100 -5.16 2.28 -1.51
N GLY A 101 -5.31 2.00 -0.21
CA GLY A 101 -6.28 1.05 0.32
C GLY A 101 -7.71 1.43 -0.09
N ASP A 102 -8.06 2.69 0.09
CA ASP A 102 -9.33 3.29 -0.33
C ASP A 102 -9.58 3.10 -1.84
N ALA A 103 -8.59 3.42 -2.67
CA ALA A 103 -8.70 3.23 -4.12
C ALA A 103 -8.97 1.76 -4.49
N ILE A 104 -8.29 0.81 -3.84
CA ILE A 104 -8.51 -0.63 -4.05
C ILE A 104 -9.94 -1.02 -3.63
N TYR A 105 -10.43 -0.51 -2.51
CA TYR A 105 -11.80 -0.77 -2.06
C TYR A 105 -12.83 -0.21 -3.05
N GLN A 106 -12.66 1.02 -3.53
CA GLN A 106 -13.53 1.62 -4.54
C GLN A 106 -13.52 0.83 -5.86
N LEU A 107 -12.36 0.34 -6.31
CA LEU A 107 -12.27 -0.54 -7.48
C LEU A 107 -13.14 -1.78 -7.32
N SER A 108 -13.18 -2.39 -6.13
CA SER A 108 -14.05 -3.55 -5.87
C SER A 108 -15.53 -3.23 -6.06
N LYS A 109 -15.97 -2.03 -5.66
CA LYS A 109 -17.36 -1.57 -5.81
C LYS A 109 -17.71 -1.25 -7.26
N ILE A 110 -16.77 -0.66 -8.00
CA ILE A 110 -16.93 -0.42 -9.43
C ILE A 110 -17.09 -1.75 -10.18
N ILE A 111 -16.26 -2.75 -9.87
CA ILE A 111 -16.35 -4.10 -10.46
C ILE A 111 -17.70 -4.76 -10.12
N ASP A 112 -18.16 -4.66 -8.87
CA ASP A 112 -19.47 -5.20 -8.47
C ASP A 112 -20.61 -4.52 -9.21
N SER A 113 -20.65 -3.19 -9.22
CA SER A 113 -21.66 -2.41 -9.95
C SER A 113 -21.69 -2.78 -11.44
N SER A 114 -20.54 -2.88 -12.10
CA SER A 114 -20.42 -3.31 -13.50
C SER A 114 -21.05 -4.69 -13.73
N LYS A 115 -20.72 -5.67 -12.85
CA LYS A 115 -21.32 -7.01 -12.90
C LYS A 115 -22.82 -7.00 -12.58
N GLN A 116 -23.31 -6.14 -11.67
CA GLN A 116 -24.75 -5.98 -11.41
C GLN A 116 -25.52 -5.51 -12.65
N ASN A 117 -24.93 -4.57 -13.40
CA ASN A 117 -25.52 -4.01 -14.61
C ASN A 117 -25.33 -4.88 -15.87
N LYS A 118 -24.75 -6.09 -15.72
CA LYS A 118 -24.40 -7.01 -16.83
C LYS A 118 -23.51 -6.34 -17.90
N SER A 119 -22.75 -5.32 -17.52
CA SER A 119 -21.75 -4.72 -18.38
C SER A 119 -20.57 -5.68 -18.46
N GLN A 120 -20.23 -6.12 -19.68
CA GLN A 120 -19.06 -6.96 -19.92
C GLN A 120 -17.98 -6.11 -20.56
N PHE A 121 -16.76 -6.20 -20.03
CA PHE A 121 -15.60 -5.64 -20.68
C PHE A 121 -15.38 -6.36 -22.01
N LEU A 122 -15.00 -5.60 -23.04
CA LEU A 122 -14.54 -6.16 -24.30
C LEU A 122 -13.21 -6.89 -24.07
N HIS A 123 -12.90 -7.86 -24.94
CA HIS A 123 -11.66 -8.63 -24.83
C HIS A 123 -10.42 -7.73 -24.80
N GLU A 124 -10.35 -6.72 -25.67
CA GLU A 124 -9.23 -5.75 -25.72
C GLU A 124 -9.10 -4.96 -24.41
N GLN A 125 -10.22 -4.61 -23.76
CA GLN A 125 -10.22 -3.92 -22.48
C GLN A 125 -9.71 -4.82 -21.36
N MET A 126 -10.08 -6.10 -21.37
CA MET A 126 -9.55 -7.09 -20.41
C MET A 126 -8.05 -7.30 -20.57
N VAL A 127 -7.55 -7.36 -21.81
CA VAL A 127 -6.11 -7.44 -22.09
C VAL A 127 -5.39 -6.20 -21.55
N SER A 128 -5.90 -5.00 -21.88
CA SER A 128 -5.30 -3.74 -21.40
C SER A 128 -5.30 -3.63 -19.86
N LEU A 129 -6.36 -4.08 -19.19
CA LEU A 129 -6.43 -4.14 -17.73
C LEU A 129 -5.43 -5.13 -17.15
N SER A 130 -5.26 -6.31 -17.76
CA SER A 130 -4.27 -7.29 -17.33
C SER A 130 -2.86 -6.72 -17.39
N GLU A 131 -2.51 -6.04 -18.49
CA GLU A 131 -1.20 -5.38 -18.62
C GLU A 131 -1.01 -4.27 -17.58
N MET A 132 -2.06 -3.49 -17.28
CA MET A 132 -2.00 -2.48 -16.22
C MET A 132 -1.79 -3.13 -14.84
N PHE A 133 -2.47 -4.23 -14.54
CA PHE A 133 -2.31 -4.97 -13.29
C PHE A 133 -0.90 -5.51 -13.09
N GLU A 134 -0.24 -5.97 -14.15
CA GLU A 134 1.17 -6.40 -14.11
C GLU A 134 2.09 -5.23 -13.71
N ILE A 135 1.93 -4.06 -14.32
CA ILE A 135 2.75 -2.89 -14.01
C ILE A 135 2.50 -2.41 -12.57
N ILE A 136 1.24 -2.42 -12.11
CA ILE A 136 0.91 -2.05 -10.72
C ILE A 136 1.47 -3.08 -9.72
N ASN A 137 1.48 -4.38 -10.04
CA ASN A 137 2.14 -5.39 -9.22
C ASN A 137 3.64 -5.08 -9.10
N GLU A 138 4.31 -4.72 -10.20
CA GLU A 138 5.71 -4.30 -10.16
C GLU A 138 5.91 -3.06 -9.27
N ALA A 139 4.98 -2.11 -9.30
CA ALA A 139 5.01 -0.93 -8.43
C ALA A 139 4.89 -1.31 -6.94
N PHE A 140 4.00 -2.24 -6.58
CA PHE A 140 3.90 -2.76 -5.21
C PHE A 140 5.18 -3.46 -4.75
N LEU A 141 5.76 -4.31 -5.61
CA LEU A 141 7.02 -4.99 -5.30
C LEU A 141 8.16 -4.00 -5.07
N GLU A 142 8.28 -2.98 -5.92
CA GLU A 142 9.28 -1.94 -5.77
C GLU A 142 9.05 -1.07 -4.53
N MET A 143 7.80 -0.71 -4.24
CA MET A 143 7.44 0.01 -3.02
C MET A 143 7.82 -0.80 -1.78
N ASN A 144 7.41 -2.08 -1.70
CA ASN A 144 7.70 -2.93 -0.55
C ASN A 144 9.20 -3.16 -0.36
N HIS A 145 9.95 -3.34 -1.46
CA HIS A 145 11.41 -3.38 -1.43
C HIS A 145 12.02 -2.10 -0.84
N ASN A 146 11.51 -0.92 -1.25
CA ASN A 146 11.99 0.36 -0.75
C ASN A 146 11.59 0.62 0.72
N LEU A 147 10.43 0.14 1.17
CA LEU A 147 9.98 0.21 2.57
C LEU A 147 10.82 -0.67 3.50
N GLU A 148 11.25 -1.84 3.02
CA GLU A 148 12.15 -2.73 3.74
C GLU A 148 13.58 -2.16 3.81
N THR A 149 14.01 -1.52 2.72
CA THR A 149 15.33 -0.91 2.58
C THR A 149 15.48 0.30 3.51
N GLY A 150 16.67 0.48 4.08
CA GLY A 150 16.94 1.63 4.95
C GLY A 150 16.84 2.96 4.17
N PHE A 151 16.41 4.04 4.84
CA PHE A 151 16.26 5.38 4.25
C PHE A 151 17.46 5.93 3.44
N ARG A 152 18.66 5.35 3.59
CA ARG A 152 19.88 5.79 2.88
C ARG A 152 20.14 5.05 1.58
N ASP A 153 19.55 3.86 1.41
CA ASP A 153 19.92 2.92 0.36
C ASP A 153 18.82 2.80 -0.71
N VAL A 154 17.70 3.51 -0.54
CA VAL A 154 16.58 3.59 -1.49
C VAL A 154 16.99 4.43 -2.71
N THR A 155 16.67 3.93 -3.91
CA THR A 155 16.85 4.66 -5.18
C THR A 155 15.50 4.91 -5.84
N PHE A 156 15.34 6.08 -6.47
CA PHE A 156 14.07 6.47 -7.10
C PHE A 156 13.95 6.03 -8.57
N THR A 157 15.05 5.62 -9.19
CA THR A 157 15.11 5.38 -10.64
C THR A 157 14.07 4.37 -11.10
N LYS A 158 14.01 3.21 -10.45
CA LYS A 158 13.10 2.14 -10.84
C LYS A 158 11.62 2.50 -10.58
N ALA A 159 11.34 3.15 -9.45
CA ALA A 159 9.99 3.65 -9.16
C ALA A 159 9.51 4.64 -10.23
N PHE A 160 10.38 5.55 -10.69
CA PHE A 160 10.05 6.51 -11.75
C PHE A 160 9.82 5.84 -13.10
N GLU A 161 10.64 4.85 -13.46
CA GLU A 161 10.46 4.07 -14.69
C GLU A 161 9.13 3.30 -14.71
N ILE A 162 8.72 2.75 -13.57
CA ILE A 162 7.42 2.08 -13.42
C ILE A 162 6.27 3.09 -13.57
N GLU A 163 6.34 4.24 -12.92
CA GLU A 163 5.32 5.31 -13.04
C GLU A 163 5.16 5.79 -14.49
N GLU A 164 6.25 5.97 -15.23
CA GLU A 164 6.21 6.32 -16.66
C GLU A 164 5.50 5.25 -17.50
N ARG A 165 5.67 3.96 -17.16
CA ARG A 165 4.95 2.85 -17.83
C ARG A 165 3.46 2.87 -17.50
N ILE A 166 3.10 3.15 -16.25
CA ILE A 166 1.68 3.31 -15.83
C ILE A 166 1.05 4.46 -16.62
N ASN A 167 1.72 5.61 -16.70
CA ASN A 167 1.20 6.79 -17.37
C ASN A 167 1.00 6.59 -18.88
N LYS A 168 1.83 5.77 -19.54
CA LYS A 168 1.65 5.41 -20.95
C LYS A 168 0.45 4.50 -21.24
N LYS A 169 -0.12 3.89 -20.20
CA LYS A 169 -1.32 3.03 -20.29
C LYS A 169 -2.62 3.75 -19.91
N ARG A 170 -2.54 5.00 -19.42
CA ARG A 170 -3.69 5.89 -19.19
C ARG A 170 -4.20 6.47 -20.51
#